data_AF-A0A845V2P7-F1
#
_entry.id   AF-A0A845V2P7-F1
#
_cell.length_a   1.000
_cell.length_b   1.000
_cell.length_c   1.000
_cell.angle_alpha   90.00
_cell.angle_beta   90.00
_cell.angle_gamma   90.00
#
_symmetry.space_group_name_H-M   'P 1'
#
loop_
_entity.id
_entity.type
_entity.pdbx_description
1 polymer ?
#
loop_
_entity_poly.entity_id
_entity_poly.type
_entity_poly.pdbx_seq_one_letter_code
_entity_poly.pdbx_strand_id
1 'polypeptide(L)' 'AGRLLVNGFPTGVEVCDAMVHGGPYPASTNFGATSVGTLSIRRFLRPVSYQNLPDALLPGDLT' A
#
# COMPACT_ATOMS: atom_id res chain seq x y z
N ALA A 1 -4.30 -6.88 14.81
CA ALA A 1 -2.87 -6.64 14.54
C ALA A 1 -2.65 -6.56 13.03
N GLY A 2 -1.61 -5.88 12.53
CA GLY A 2 -1.27 -5.86 11.10
C GLY A 2 -0.40 -7.05 10.66
N ARG A 3 0.35 -7.66 11.57
CA ARG A 3 1.22 -8.80 11.29
C ARG A 3 1.10 -9.85 12.39
N LEU A 4 1.10 -11.12 11.99
CA LEU A 4 1.15 -12.27 12.88
C LEU A 4 2.49 -12.97 12.71
N LEU A 5 3.02 -13.51 13.81
CA LEU A 5 4.32 -14.18 13.86
C LEU A 5 4.19 -15.45 14.70
N VAL A 6 4.92 -16.49 14.32
CA VAL A 6 4.98 -17.78 15.02
C VAL A 6 6.43 -18.04 15.43
N ASN A 7 6.65 -18.44 16.68
CA ASN A 7 7.95 -18.87 17.23
C ASN A 7 9.11 -17.88 17.00
N GLY A 8 8.86 -16.58 17.17
CA GLY A 8 9.89 -15.55 17.03
C GLY A 8 9.53 -14.25 17.76
N PHE A 9 10.42 -13.27 17.69
CA PHE A 9 10.19 -11.94 18.26
C PHE A 9 9.71 -10.93 17.20
N PRO A 10 8.76 -10.04 17.53
CA PRO A 10 8.15 -9.13 16.56
C PRO A 10 9.01 -7.94 16.18
N THR A 11 10.19 -7.77 16.77
CA THR A 11 11.07 -6.59 16.62
C THR A 11 11.59 -6.40 15.20
N GLY A 12 11.89 -7.48 14.48
CA GLY A 12 12.30 -7.43 13.08
C GLY A 12 11.14 -7.01 12.17
N VAL A 13 11.41 -6.05 11.28
CA VAL A 13 10.49 -5.58 10.23
C VAL A 13 11.24 -5.62 8.90
N GLU A 14 11.02 -6.68 8.13
CA GLU A 14 11.60 -6.83 6.79
C GLU A 14 10.97 -5.84 5.78
N VAL A 15 11.80 -5.26 4.91
CA VAL A 15 11.35 -4.42 3.81
C VAL A 15 11.14 -5.29 2.57
N CYS A 16 9.97 -5.91 2.49
CA CYS A 16 9.59 -6.80 1.38
C CYS A 16 8.16 -6.51 0.89
N ASP A 17 7.78 -7.09 -0.24
CA ASP A 17 6.45 -6.90 -0.85
C ASP A 17 5.30 -7.35 0.05
N ALA A 18 5.52 -8.41 0.83
CA ALA A 18 4.51 -9.02 1.69
C ALA A 18 4.30 -8.29 3.03
N MET A 19 5.08 -7.25 3.35
CA MET A 19 5.06 -6.62 4.67
C MET A 19 3.75 -5.85 4.95
N VAL A 20 3.21 -6.07 6.14
CA VAL A 20 2.12 -5.27 6.72
C VAL A 20 2.57 -4.68 8.06
N HIS A 21 3.18 -3.50 8.01
CA HIS A 21 3.55 -2.71 9.19
C HIS A 21 2.46 -1.68 9.47
N GLY A 22 1.63 -1.98 10.47
CA GLY A 22 0.44 -1.22 10.84
C GLY A 22 -0.55 -2.10 11.61
N GLY A 23 -1.84 -1.78 11.50
CA GLY A 23 -2.93 -2.53 12.13
C GLY A 23 -4.09 -1.63 12.54
N PRO A 24 -5.15 -2.20 13.15
CA PRO A 24 -6.26 -1.41 13.69
C PRO A 24 -5.79 -0.35 14.70
N TYR A 25 -6.56 0.72 14.83
CA TYR A 25 -6.35 1.75 15.85
C TYR A 25 -6.21 1.12 17.26
N PRO A 26 -5.24 1.55 18.10
CA PRO A 26 -4.35 2.71 17.95
C PRO A 26 -3.01 2.43 17.26
N ALA A 27 -2.75 1.21 16.77
CA ALA A 27 -1.48 0.88 16.13
C ALA A 27 -1.24 1.70 14.85
N SER A 28 -2.32 2.11 14.18
CA SER A 28 -2.29 3.03 13.06
C SER A 28 -3.60 3.80 12.95
N THR A 29 -3.56 4.97 12.33
CA THR A 29 -4.74 5.68 11.80
C THR A 29 -5.05 5.30 10.34
N ASN A 30 -4.27 4.38 9.78
CA ASN A 30 -4.37 3.96 8.40
C ASN A 30 -5.34 2.77 8.28
N PHE A 31 -6.48 2.96 7.62
CA PHE A 31 -7.56 1.96 7.50
C PHE A 31 -7.23 0.84 6.49
N GLY A 32 -6.23 0.00 6.80
CA GLY A 32 -5.91 -1.21 6.03
C GLY A 32 -4.66 -1.13 5.14
N ALA A 33 -3.93 -0.02 5.13
CA ALA A 33 -2.66 0.11 4.41
C ALA A 33 -1.42 -0.13 5.32
N THR A 34 -0.27 -0.39 4.71
CA THR A 34 1.03 -0.61 5.36
C THR A 34 1.93 0.62 5.26
N SER A 35 2.80 0.85 6.25
CA SER A 35 3.83 1.90 6.21
C SER A 35 5.21 1.42 5.77
N VAL A 36 5.43 0.09 5.69
CA VAL A 36 6.68 -0.55 5.22
C VAL A 36 6.34 -1.57 4.13
N GLY A 37 7.27 -1.78 3.19
CA GLY A 37 7.07 -2.65 2.03
C GLY A 37 6.52 -1.88 0.83
N THR A 38 6.53 -2.51 -0.34
CA THR A 38 6.20 -1.85 -1.62
C THR A 38 4.75 -1.38 -1.68
N LEU A 39 3.82 -2.10 -1.04
CA LEU A 39 2.41 -1.72 -0.98
C LEU A 39 2.17 -0.36 -0.29
N SER A 40 3.14 0.14 0.48
CA SER A 40 3.06 1.44 1.14
C SER A 40 2.98 2.63 0.18
N ILE A 41 3.38 2.46 -1.09
CA ILE A 41 3.25 3.48 -2.14
C ILE A 41 1.79 3.87 -2.38
N ARG A 42 0.84 2.93 -2.20
CA ARG A 42 -0.59 3.17 -2.43
C ARG A 42 -1.19 4.25 -1.53
N ARG A 43 -0.52 4.61 -0.41
CA ARG A 43 -0.95 5.70 0.46
C ARG A 43 -0.85 7.08 -0.21
N PHE A 44 -0.06 7.20 -1.27
CA PHE A 44 0.21 8.45 -1.98
C PHE A 44 -0.37 8.45 -3.40
N LEU A 45 -1.16 7.44 -3.74
CA LEU A 45 -1.80 7.30 -5.04
C LEU A 45 -3.31 7.51 -4.91
N ARG A 46 -3.93 8.00 -5.98
CA ARG A 46 -5.37 7.97 -6.16
C ARG A 46 -5.70 7.48 -7.57
N PRO A 47 -6.68 6.59 -7.76
CA PRO A 47 -7.12 6.22 -9.09
C PRO A 47 -7.85 7.40 -9.75
N VAL A 48 -7.72 7.50 -11.08
CA VAL A 48 -8.44 8.45 -11.93
C VAL A 48 -9.03 7.66 -13.11
N SER A 49 -10.29 7.94 -13.45
CA SER A 49 -10.97 7.32 -14.60
C SER A 49 -11.04 8.32 -15.76
N TYR A 50 -10.82 7.84 -16.98
CA TYR A 50 -10.91 8.60 -18.22
C TYR A 50 -11.94 7.93 -19.13
N GLN A 51 -12.93 8.69 -19.60
CA GLN A 51 -14.00 8.17 -20.45
C GLN A 51 -14.12 9.04 -21.70
N ASN A 52 -14.18 8.40 -22.88
CA ASN A 52 -14.29 9.06 -24.18
C ASN A 52 -13.20 10.13 -24.44
N LEU A 53 -11.99 9.90 -23.94
CA LEU A 53 -10.84 10.77 -24.16
C LEU A 53 -10.13 10.35 -25.46
N PRO A 54 -9.79 11.28 -26.37
CA PRO A 54 -8.99 10.95 -27.54
C PRO A 54 -7.64 10.35 -27.15
N ASP A 55 -7.16 9.35 -27.89
CA ASP A 55 -5.91 8.63 -27.59
C ASP A 55 -4.70 9.56 -27.42
N ALA A 56 -4.60 10.61 -28.24
CA ALA A 56 -3.52 11.59 -28.17
C ALA A 56 -3.50 12.43 -26.87
N LEU A 57 -4.56 12.37 -26.06
CA LEU A 57 -4.67 13.07 -24.78
C LEU A 57 -4.65 12.11 -23.58
N LEU A 58 -4.63 10.80 -23.79
CA LEU A 58 -4.46 9.84 -22.71
C LEU A 58 -3.06 10.00 -22.07
N PRO A 59 -2.94 9.81 -20.75
CA PRO A 59 -1.65 9.63 -20.11
C PRO A 59 -0.88 8.49 -20.78
N GLY A 60 0.44 8.62 -20.93
CA GLY A 60 1.26 7.61 -21.60
C GLY A 60 1.22 6.22 -20.95
N ASP A 61 0.89 6.15 -19.65
CA ASP A 61 0.69 4.88 -18.94
C ASP A 61 -0.61 4.14 -19.34
N LEU A 62 -1.48 4.78 -20.12
CA LEU A 62 -2.78 4.27 -20.58
C LEU A 62 -2.90 4.18 -22.12
N THR A 63 -1.83 4.50 -22.85
CA THR A 63 -1.74 4.36 -24.32
C THR A 63 -1.05 3.08 -24.73
#